data_AF-A0A8H5YK48-F1
#
_entry.id   AF-A0A8H5YK48-F1
#
_cell.length_a   1.000
_cell.length_b   1.000
_cell.length_c   1.000
_cell.angle_alpha   90.00
_cell.angle_beta   90.00
_cell.angle_gamma   90.00
#
_symmetry.space_group_name_H-M   'P 1'
#
loop_
_entity.id
_entity.type
_entity.pdbx_description
1 polymer ?
#
loop_
_entity_poly.entity_id
_entity_poly.type
_entity_poly.pdbx_seq_one_letter_code
_entity_poly.pdbx_strand_id
1 'polypeptide(L)'
;ADKLAKVASLLPEPEGARPTLAYIRRIARQKPKEAFEAWWSTSAPEQYKRLNLKATASCPPELSLPRAALHHLLAARSIHGDFAAYHERFDHIDARLVCSCGRHKAPDHIFYCRKVPPRHRMRMAPSPIAAVNLAVGQDNS
;
A
#
# COMPACT_ATOMS: atom_id res chain seq x y z
N ALA A 1 8.57 37.79 -17.76
CA ALA A 1 9.78 37.14 -17.22
C ALA A 1 9.81 35.65 -17.54
N ASP A 2 8.82 34.85 -17.11
CA ASP A 2 8.82 33.39 -17.26
C ASP A 2 8.92 32.87 -18.71
N LYS A 3 8.29 33.57 -19.66
CA LYS A 3 8.40 33.27 -21.11
C LYS A 3 9.82 33.43 -21.65
N LEU A 4 10.57 34.43 -21.21
CA LEU A 4 11.97 34.65 -21.63
C LEU A 4 12.92 33.64 -20.98
N ALA A 5 12.65 33.25 -19.73
CA ALA A 5 13.42 32.22 -19.03
C ALA A 5 13.27 30.83 -19.69
N LYS A 6 12.06 30.46 -20.13
CA LYS A 6 11.82 29.23 -20.92
C LYS A 6 12.58 29.23 -22.25
N VAL A 7 12.60 30.36 -22.96
CA VAL A 7 13.34 30.49 -24.22
C VAL A 7 14.85 30.38 -23.99
N ALA A 8 15.38 30.97 -22.91
CA ALA A 8 16.80 30.83 -22.55
C ALA A 8 17.19 29.38 -22.20
N SER A 9 16.30 28.60 -21.57
CA SER A 9 16.55 27.18 -21.26
C SER A 9 16.55 26.24 -22.46
N LEU A 10 16.17 26.73 -23.65
CA LEU A 10 16.23 25.98 -24.91
C LEU A 10 17.54 26.20 -25.68
N LEU A 11 18.39 27.14 -25.23
CA LEU A 11 19.69 27.35 -25.82
C LEU A 11 20.58 26.12 -25.53
N PRO A 12 21.40 25.67 -26.49
CA PRO A 12 22.37 24.61 -26.25
C PRO A 12 23.28 24.99 -25.08
N GLU A 13 23.45 24.07 -24.13
CA GLU A 13 24.39 24.26 -23.05
C GLU A 13 25.81 24.44 -23.62
N PRO A 14 26.60 25.39 -23.10
CA PRO A 14 27.96 25.63 -23.59
C PRO A 14 28.82 24.38 -23.42
N GLU A 15 29.72 24.13 -24.38
CA GLU A 15 30.64 22.98 -24.31
C GLU A 15 31.44 23.01 -23.00
N GLY A 16 31.33 21.93 -22.22
CA GLY A 16 32.01 21.80 -20.92
C GLY A 16 31.21 22.31 -19.70
N ALA A 17 29.95 22.71 -19.88
CA ALA A 17 29.06 23.04 -18.76
C ALA A 17 28.95 21.85 -17.78
N ARG A 18 29.39 22.06 -16.55
CA ARG A 18 29.26 21.04 -15.50
C ARG A 18 27.79 20.93 -15.11
N PRO A 19 27.20 19.72 -15.11
CA PRO A 19 25.81 19.56 -14.72
C PRO A 19 25.58 20.07 -13.30
N THR A 20 24.46 20.75 -13.08
CA THR A 20 24.09 21.25 -11.76
C THR A 20 23.93 20.09 -10.76
N LEU A 21 24.20 20.35 -9.48
CA LEU A 21 24.02 19.35 -8.41
C LEU A 21 22.59 18.79 -8.38
N ALA A 22 21.59 19.63 -8.65
CA ALA A 22 20.19 19.21 -8.75
C ALA A 22 19.98 18.21 -9.90
N TYR A 23 20.56 18.47 -11.07
CA TYR A 23 20.52 17.56 -12.22
C TYR A 23 21.19 16.22 -11.89
N ILE A 24 22.40 16.24 -11.31
CA ILE A 24 23.12 15.01 -10.93
C ILE A 24 22.30 14.18 -9.93
N ARG A 25 21.74 14.82 -8.90
CA ARG A 25 20.87 14.14 -7.91
C ARG A 25 19.62 13.54 -8.55
N ARG A 26 19.01 14.25 -9.50
CA ARG A 26 17.84 13.74 -10.25
C ARG A 26 18.21 12.48 -11.02
N ILE A 27 19.29 12.52 -11.80
CA ILE A 27 19.77 11.36 -12.58
C ILE A 27 20.13 10.19 -11.67
N ALA A 28 20.82 10.45 -10.55
CA ALA A 28 21.17 9.42 -9.57
C ALA A 28 19.94 8.73 -8.95
N ARG A 29 18.83 9.45 -8.76
CA ARG A 29 17.56 8.88 -8.28
C ARG A 29 16.76 8.17 -9.38
N GLN A 30 16.90 8.62 -10.62
CA GLN A 30 16.13 8.13 -11.77
C GLN A 30 16.68 6.80 -12.30
N LYS A 31 18.01 6.71 -12.49
CA LYS A 31 18.65 5.52 -13.07
C LYS A 31 18.30 4.20 -12.37
N PRO A 32 18.29 4.11 -11.02
CA PRO A 32 17.92 2.86 -10.35
C PRO A 32 16.45 2.48 -10.57
N LYS A 33 15.54 3.46 -10.69
CA LYS A 33 14.12 3.21 -10.95
C LYS A 33 13.91 2.64 -12.34
N GLU A 34 14.51 3.27 -13.35
CA GLU A 34 14.44 2.80 -14.74
C GLU A 34 15.06 1.41 -14.90
N ALA A 35 16.22 1.17 -14.28
CA ALA A 35 16.86 -0.14 -14.28
C ALA A 35 15.98 -1.22 -13.62
N PHE A 36 15.32 -0.87 -12.51
CA PHE A 36 14.39 -1.77 -11.83
C PHE A 36 13.15 -2.09 -12.68
N GLU A 37 12.55 -1.09 -13.31
CA GLU A 37 11.39 -1.27 -14.20
C GLU A 37 11.74 -2.13 -15.42
N ALA A 38 12.89 -1.88 -16.04
CA ALA A 38 13.39 -2.67 -17.16
C ALA A 38 13.63 -4.14 -16.74
N TRP A 39 14.28 -4.35 -15.60
CA TRP A 39 14.48 -5.69 -15.04
C TRP A 39 13.15 -6.38 -14.73
N TRP A 40 12.19 -5.68 -14.12
CA TRP A 40 10.89 -6.27 -13.77
C TRP A 40 10.11 -6.73 -15.01
N SER A 41 10.13 -5.95 -16.09
CA SER A 41 9.42 -6.32 -17.32
C SER A 41 9.87 -7.67 -17.90
N THR A 42 11.15 -8.00 -17.73
CA THR A 42 11.74 -9.25 -18.21
C THR A 42 11.66 -10.37 -17.18
N SER A 43 11.88 -10.07 -15.90
CA SER A 43 12.08 -11.05 -14.84
C SER A 43 10.84 -11.33 -13.99
N ALA A 44 9.74 -10.60 -14.18
CA ALA A 44 8.52 -10.80 -13.39
C ALA A 44 7.98 -12.23 -13.52
N PRO A 45 7.60 -12.89 -12.41
CA PRO A 45 6.93 -14.18 -12.44
C PRO A 45 5.64 -14.14 -13.25
N GLU A 46 5.31 -15.24 -13.93
CA GLU A 46 4.14 -15.33 -14.81
C GLU A 46 2.82 -15.00 -14.09
N GLN A 47 2.70 -15.43 -12.83
CA GLN A 47 1.54 -15.11 -11.99
C GLN A 47 1.35 -13.59 -11.82
N TYR A 48 2.44 -12.85 -11.67
CA TYR A 48 2.41 -11.39 -11.46
C TYR A 48 2.11 -10.65 -12.76
N LYS A 49 2.59 -11.16 -13.90
CA LYS A 49 2.24 -10.65 -15.24
C LYS A 49 0.74 -10.75 -15.51
N ARG A 50 0.12 -11.89 -15.19
CA ARG A 50 -1.34 -12.09 -15.33
C ARG A 50 -2.16 -11.12 -14.48
N LEU A 51 -1.64 -10.71 -13.33
CA LEU A 51 -2.28 -9.78 -12.42
C LEU A 51 -2.02 -8.30 -12.77
N ASN A 52 -1.28 -8.02 -13.85
CA ASN A 52 -0.90 -6.65 -14.29
C ASN A 52 -0.29 -5.79 -13.16
N LEU A 53 0.50 -6.43 -12.29
CA LEU A 53 1.13 -5.73 -11.16
C LEU A 53 2.33 -4.90 -11.63
N LYS A 54 2.28 -3.59 -11.35
CA LYS A 54 3.38 -2.67 -11.64
C LYS A 54 4.52 -2.85 -10.63
N ALA A 55 5.75 -2.90 -11.12
CA ALA A 55 6.93 -2.81 -10.28
C ALA A 55 6.94 -1.45 -9.59
N THR A 56 6.86 -1.43 -8.26
CA THR A 56 6.94 -0.20 -7.49
C THR A 56 8.17 -0.26 -6.59
N ALA A 57 9.16 0.60 -6.85
CA ALA A 57 10.38 0.69 -6.02
C ALA A 57 10.14 1.44 -4.69
N SER A 58 9.02 2.15 -4.57
CA SER A 58 8.57 2.78 -3.32
C SER A 58 7.72 1.83 -2.49
N CYS A 59 7.71 2.04 -1.18
CA CYS A 59 6.76 1.37 -0.30
C CYS A 59 5.32 1.68 -0.76
N PRO A 60 4.52 0.68 -1.13
CA PRO A 60 3.11 0.87 -1.47
C PRO A 60 2.39 1.57 -0.30
N PRO A 61 1.40 2.45 -0.57
CA PRO A 61 0.64 3.11 0.50
C PRO A 61 -0.05 2.11 1.42
N GLU A 62 -0.39 0.91 0.93
CA GLU A 62 -0.98 -0.20 1.70
C GLU A 62 -0.01 -0.74 2.77
N LEU A 63 1.30 -0.64 2.52
CA LEU A 63 2.37 -1.03 3.46
C LEU A 63 2.78 0.10 4.42
N SER A 64 2.14 1.27 4.35
CA SER A 64 2.33 2.33 5.36
C SER A 64 1.72 1.97 6.73
N LEU A 65 0.80 1.01 6.75
CA LEU A 65 0.13 0.55 7.95
C LEU A 65 1.07 -0.30 8.82
N PRO A 66 0.92 -0.25 10.16
CA PRO A 66 1.60 -1.21 11.02
C PRO A 66 1.26 -2.65 10.60
N ARG A 67 2.26 -3.53 10.58
CA ARG A 67 2.14 -4.93 10.17
C ARG A 67 0.92 -5.65 10.77
N ALA A 68 0.63 -5.42 12.06
CA ALA A 68 -0.51 -6.03 12.75
C ALA A 68 -1.86 -5.56 12.19
N ALA A 69 -2.00 -4.27 11.87
CA ALA A 69 -3.22 -3.72 11.29
C ALA A 69 -3.42 -4.25 9.87
N LEU A 70 -2.36 -4.26 9.05
CA LEU A 70 -2.40 -4.82 7.70
C LEU A 70 -2.80 -6.30 7.70
N HIS A 71 -2.21 -7.10 8.58
CA HIS A 71 -2.56 -8.52 8.73
C HIS A 71 -4.05 -8.73 9.03
N HIS A 72 -4.61 -7.95 9.95
CA HIS A 72 -6.04 -8.04 10.27
C HIS A 72 -6.94 -7.58 9.13
N LEU A 73 -6.56 -6.54 8.37
CA LEU A 73 -7.34 -6.10 7.21
C LEU A 73 -7.35 -7.15 6.10
N LEU A 74 -6.20 -7.79 5.85
CA LEU A 74 -6.10 -8.89 4.89
C LEU A 74 -6.98 -10.08 5.31
N ALA A 75 -6.96 -10.42 6.60
CA ALA A 75 -7.83 -11.45 7.16
C ALA A 75 -9.32 -11.06 7.05
N ALA A 76 -9.68 -9.81 7.36
CA ALA A 76 -11.05 -9.32 7.27
C ALA A 76 -11.57 -9.38 5.82
N ARG A 77 -10.71 -9.05 4.85
CA ARG A 77 -11.06 -9.11 3.42
C ARG A 77 -11.30 -10.54 2.95
N SER A 78 -10.43 -11.46 3.36
CA SER A 78 -10.57 -12.87 2.99
C SER A 78 -11.63 -13.60 3.81
N ILE A 79 -12.11 -13.00 4.91
CA ILE A 79 -12.95 -13.65 5.93
C ILE A 79 -12.22 -14.86 6.55
N HIS A 80 -10.90 -14.94 6.38
CA HIS A 80 -10.06 -16.01 6.88
C HIS A 80 -9.07 -15.44 7.89
N GLY A 81 -9.42 -15.55 9.17
CA GLY A 81 -8.62 -15.09 10.28
C GLY A 81 -9.18 -15.55 11.61
N ASP A 82 -8.61 -15.01 12.68
CA ASP A 82 -9.06 -15.19 14.06
C ASP A 82 -10.37 -14.41 14.30
N PHE A 83 -11.43 -14.85 13.63
CA PHE A 83 -12.80 -14.34 13.77
C PHE A 83 -13.68 -15.39 14.40
N ALA A 84 -14.58 -14.94 15.24
CA ALA A 84 -15.45 -15.84 15.98
C ALA A 84 -16.35 -16.67 15.05
N ALA A 85 -16.92 -16.06 14.00
CA ALA A 85 -17.75 -16.78 13.03
C ALA A 85 -16.99 -17.92 12.31
N TYR A 86 -15.68 -17.79 12.11
CA TYR A 86 -14.86 -18.87 11.57
C TYR A 86 -14.71 -19.99 12.60
N HIS A 87 -14.31 -19.66 13.82
CA HIS A 87 -14.13 -20.64 14.89
C HIS A 87 -15.42 -21.37 15.30
N GLU A 88 -16.56 -20.68 15.31
CA GLU A 88 -17.88 -21.26 15.55
C GLU A 88 -18.27 -22.24 14.44
N ARG A 89 -18.00 -21.89 13.18
CA ARG A 89 -18.32 -22.76 12.04
C ARG A 89 -17.53 -24.07 12.05
N PHE A 90 -16.29 -24.03 12.54
CA PHE A 90 -15.39 -25.20 12.58
C PHE A 90 -15.30 -25.84 13.98
N ASP A 91 -16.12 -25.41 14.94
CA ASP A 91 -16.20 -25.93 16.32
C ASP A 91 -14.84 -26.00 17.04
N HIS A 92 -14.04 -24.93 16.91
CA HIS A 92 -12.75 -24.84 17.62
C HIS A 92 -12.97 -24.48 19.10
N ILE A 93 -12.85 -25.47 19.98
CA ILE A 93 -13.16 -25.37 21.42
C ILE A 93 -12.20 -24.44 22.18
N ASP A 94 -10.96 -24.29 21.70
CA ASP A 94 -9.90 -23.50 22.33
C ASP A 94 -9.80 -22.05 21.81
N ALA A 95 -10.64 -21.69 20.83
CA ALA A 95 -10.59 -20.40 20.21
C ALA A 95 -11.21 -19.29 21.07
N ARG A 96 -10.48 -18.18 21.21
CA ARG A 96 -11.03 -16.98 21.87
C ARG A 96 -11.93 -16.23 20.89
N LEU A 97 -13.25 -16.37 21.03
CA LEU A 97 -14.24 -15.65 20.21
C LEU A 97 -14.31 -14.15 20.50
N VAL A 98 -13.80 -13.74 21.67
CA VAL A 98 -13.87 -12.37 22.15
C VAL A 98 -12.47 -11.75 22.17
N CYS A 99 -12.37 -10.51 21.70
CA CYS A 99 -11.16 -9.70 21.81
C CYS A 99 -10.91 -9.32 23.28
N SER A 100 -9.66 -9.03 23.66
CA SER A 100 -9.34 -8.50 24.99
C SER A 100 -10.00 -7.14 25.31
N CYS A 101 -10.66 -6.51 24.35
CA CYS A 101 -11.53 -5.36 24.58
C CYS A 101 -12.96 -5.72 25.04
N GLY A 102 -13.30 -7.02 25.10
CA GLY A 102 -14.62 -7.53 25.50
C GLY A 102 -15.64 -7.64 24.37
N ARG A 103 -15.28 -7.34 23.12
CA ARG A 103 -16.19 -7.46 21.95
C ARG A 103 -15.89 -8.69 21.12
N HIS A 104 -16.91 -9.18 20.42
CA HIS A 104 -16.81 -10.27 19.47
C HIS A 104 -15.79 -9.99 18.37
N LYS A 105 -15.01 -10.99 17.97
CA LYS A 105 -14.05 -10.88 16.87
C LYS A 105 -14.78 -10.98 15.53
N ALA A 106 -15.30 -9.85 15.07
CA ALA A 106 -15.87 -9.69 13.73
C ALA A 106 -14.82 -9.10 12.76
N PRO A 107 -14.97 -9.29 11.43
CA PRO A 107 -14.09 -8.70 10.42
C PRO A 107 -13.94 -7.17 10.53
N ASP A 108 -15.00 -6.48 10.93
CA ASP A 108 -15.04 -5.03 11.09
C ASP A 108 -14.51 -4.53 12.44
N HIS A 109 -14.18 -5.45 13.36
CA HIS A 109 -13.84 -5.14 14.73
C HIS A 109 -12.66 -4.16 14.86
N ILE A 110 -11.71 -4.24 13.93
CA ILE A 110 -10.52 -3.37 13.90
C ILE A 110 -10.87 -1.87 13.87
N PHE A 111 -12.00 -1.50 13.28
CA PHE A 111 -12.41 -0.10 13.13
C PHE A 111 -12.92 0.53 14.44
N TYR A 112 -13.38 -0.28 15.40
CA TYR A 112 -13.93 0.22 16.66
C TYR A 112 -13.30 -0.41 17.91
N CYS A 113 -12.28 -1.26 17.75
CA CYS A 113 -11.57 -1.87 18.86
C CYS A 113 -10.84 -0.81 19.71
N ARG A 114 -11.14 -0.77 21.01
CA ARG A 114 -10.49 0.16 21.95
C ARG A 114 -8.98 -0.08 22.10
N LYS A 115 -8.51 -1.30 21.81
CA LYS A 115 -7.09 -1.67 21.86
C LYS A 115 -6.30 -1.18 20.63
N VAL A 116 -6.99 -0.85 19.54
CA VAL A 116 -6.37 -0.27 18.34
C VAL A 116 -6.24 1.25 18.56
N PRO A 117 -5.06 1.88 18.34
CA PRO A 117 -4.92 3.33 18.46
C PRO A 117 -5.87 4.06 17.50
N PRO A 118 -6.46 5.21 17.88
CA PRO A 118 -7.44 5.93 17.05
C PRO A 118 -6.95 6.23 15.63
N ARG A 119 -5.66 6.55 15.45
CA ARG A 119 -5.04 6.80 14.14
C ARG A 119 -5.07 5.60 13.17
N HIS A 120 -5.26 4.39 13.68
CA HIS A 120 -5.36 3.16 12.88
C HIS A 120 -6.80 2.64 12.79
N ARG A 121 -7.75 3.29 13.48
CA ARG A 121 -9.18 3.01 13.34
C ARG A 121 -9.70 3.76 12.12
N MET A 122 -9.95 3.05 11.04
CA MET A 122 -10.52 3.66 9.84
C MET A 122 -12.02 3.89 10.00
N ARG A 123 -12.59 4.82 9.21
CA ARG A 123 -14.04 5.00 9.18
C ARG A 123 -14.70 3.83 8.47
N MET A 124 -15.80 3.34 9.03
CA MET A 124 -16.60 2.25 8.47
C MET A 124 -17.57 2.69 7.35
N ALA A 125 -17.58 3.98 6.97
CA ALA A 125 -18.47 4.48 5.92
C ALA A 125 -17.88 4.21 4.53
N PRO A 126 -18.67 3.80 3.53
CA PRO A 126 -20.12 3.54 3.57
C PRO A 126 -20.50 2.14 4.09
N SER A 127 -19.56 1.18 4.09
CA SER A 127 -19.73 -0.14 4.71
C SER A 127 -18.39 -0.68 5.22
N PRO A 128 -18.39 -1.65 6.17
CA PRO A 128 -17.15 -2.24 6.65
C PRO A 128 -16.34 -2.94 5.57
N ILE A 129 -17.00 -3.59 4.60
CA ILE A 129 -16.33 -4.25 3.47
C ILE A 129 -15.66 -3.19 2.57
N ALA A 130 -16.37 -2.10 2.27
CA ALA A 130 -15.80 -0.99 1.49
C ALA A 130 -14.61 -0.36 2.23
N ALA A 131 -14.70 -0.18 3.55
CA ALA A 131 -13.60 0.33 4.37
C ALA A 131 -12.38 -0.59 4.35
N VAL A 132 -12.57 -1.92 4.41
CA VAL A 132 -11.48 -2.90 4.28
C VAL A 132 -10.86 -2.85 2.88
N ASN A 133 -11.65 -2.74 1.82
CA ASN A 133 -11.13 -2.70 0.44
C ASN A 133 -10.34 -1.41 0.16
N LEU A 134 -10.85 -0.26 0.59
CA LEU A 134 -10.16 1.03 0.52
C LEU A 134 -8.82 0.98 1.27
N ALA A 135 -8.81 0.37 2.46
CA ALA A 135 -7.62 0.25 3.29
C ALA A 135 -6.48 -0.57 2.65
N VAL A 136 -6.86 -1.56 1.85
CA VAL A 136 -5.95 -2.50 1.19
C VAL A 136 -5.68 -2.08 -0.28
N GLY A 137 -6.12 -0.89 -0.68
CA GLY A 137 -5.79 -0.31 -1.99
C GLY A 137 -6.56 -0.88 -3.17
N GLN A 138 -7.74 -1.47 -2.95
CA GLN A 138 -8.61 -1.99 -4.02
C GLN A 138 -9.79 -1.04 -4.31
N ASP A 139 -9.48 0.21 -4.65
CA ASP A 139 -10.40 1.08 -5.41
C ASP A 139 -9.81 1.24 -6.82
N ASN A 140 -9.79 0.15 -7.59
CA ASN A 140 -9.46 0.17 -9.01
C ASN A 140 -10.38 -0.82 -9.74
N SER A 141 -11.65 -0.44 -9.86
CA SER A 141 -12.58 -0.88 -10.91
C SER A 141 -13.70 0.15 -11.01
#